data_AF-A0A5Q4DC78-F1
#
_entry.id   AF-A0A5Q4DC78-F1
#
_cell.length_a   1.000
_cell.length_b   1.000
_cell.length_c   1.000
_cell.angle_alpha   90.00
_cell.angle_beta   90.00
_cell.angle_gamma   90.00
#
_symmetry.space_group_name_H-M   'P 1'
#
loop_
_entity.id
_entity.type
_entity.pdbx_description
1 polymer ?
#
loop_
_entity_poly.entity_id
_entity_poly.type
_entity_poly.pdbx_seq_one_letter_code
_entity_poly.pdbx_strand_id
1 'polypeptide(L)'
;MARHNREGEGVDQRGFSYRISYAPDWLRHVKVSRDLPSGRRSTMTLFRNPQERGEGEPGDQVRTRITCAEQGVDLEVVVRCCRNSVSRVVVTCRVPRVPGPGEEELGFVLEDGLDPPADA
;
A
#
# COMPACT_ATOMS: atom_id res chain seq x y z
N MET A 1 3.44 22.00 -1.90
CA MET A 1 3.07 21.67 -0.49
C MET A 1 2.63 20.21 -0.47
N ALA A 2 3.18 19.40 0.43
CA ALA A 2 2.69 18.02 0.59
C ALA A 2 1.21 18.07 1.01
N ARG A 3 0.32 17.51 0.18
CA ARG A 3 -1.12 17.50 0.45
C ARG A 3 -1.44 16.57 1.61
N HIS A 4 -2.59 16.80 2.26
CA HIS A 4 -3.08 15.91 3.31
C HIS A 4 -3.29 14.50 2.75
N ASN A 5 -2.89 13.49 3.53
CA ASN A 5 -3.17 12.11 3.19
C ASN A 5 -4.69 11.87 3.08
N ARG A 6 -5.08 10.98 2.17
CA ARG A 6 -6.41 10.41 2.08
C ARG A 6 -6.45 9.05 2.75
N GLU A 7 -7.64 8.63 3.10
CA GLU A 7 -7.90 7.31 3.67
C GLU A 7 -8.57 6.41 2.62
N GLY A 8 -8.26 5.13 2.69
CA GLY A 8 -8.81 4.07 1.86
C GLY A 8 -8.88 2.79 2.67
N GLU A 9 -9.68 1.85 2.17
CA GLU A 9 -9.89 0.57 2.84
C GLU A 9 -9.78 -0.57 1.82
N GLY A 10 -9.38 -1.74 2.31
CA GLY A 10 -9.22 -2.93 1.50
C GLY A 10 -9.43 -4.18 2.32
N VAL A 11 -9.96 -5.22 1.68
CA VAL A 11 -10.11 -6.55 2.29
C VAL A 11 -9.29 -7.53 1.47
N ASP A 12 -8.50 -8.35 2.16
CA ASP A 12 -7.63 -9.31 1.49
C ASP A 12 -8.34 -10.65 1.20
N GLN A 13 -7.60 -11.58 0.58
CA GLN A 13 -8.09 -12.90 0.21
C GLN A 13 -8.51 -13.79 1.40
N ARG A 14 -8.17 -13.43 2.64
CA ARG A 14 -8.57 -14.14 3.85
C ARG A 14 -9.64 -13.40 4.64
N GLY A 15 -10.12 -12.26 4.12
CA GLY A 15 -11.17 -11.47 4.76
C GLY A 15 -10.66 -10.47 5.79
N PHE A 16 -9.35 -10.28 5.93
CA PHE A 16 -8.81 -9.30 6.88
C PHE A 16 -8.98 -7.88 6.35
N SER A 17 -9.44 -6.99 7.22
CA SER A 17 -9.70 -5.60 6.86
C SER A 17 -8.47 -4.72 7.10
N TYR A 18 -8.16 -3.89 6.10
CA TYR A 18 -7.02 -2.99 6.12
C TYR A 18 -7.48 -1.55 5.92
N ARG A 19 -6.86 -0.63 6.66
CA ARG A 19 -6.94 0.81 6.41
C ARG A 19 -5.63 1.31 5.83
N ILE A 20 -5.74 2.17 4.82
CA ILE A 20 -4.64 2.72 4.06
C ILE A 20 -4.73 4.25 4.13
N SER A 21 -3.78 4.88 4.79
CA SER A 21 -3.57 6.33 4.70
C SER A 21 -2.52 6.58 3.62
N TYR A 22 -2.79 7.40 2.60
CA TYR A 22 -1.91 7.55 1.44
C TYR A 22 -1.84 8.99 0.91
N ALA A 23 -0.71 9.33 0.28
CA ALA A 23 -0.60 10.56 -0.50
C ALA A 23 -1.33 10.39 -1.86
N PRO A 24 -2.35 11.21 -2.15
CA PRO A 24 -3.25 10.98 -3.29
C PRO A 24 -2.60 11.20 -4.66
N ASP A 25 -1.53 11.99 -4.72
CA ASP A 25 -0.84 12.35 -5.96
C ASP A 25 0.23 11.32 -6.36
N TRP A 26 0.48 10.32 -5.51
CA TRP A 26 1.51 9.29 -5.74
C TRP A 26 0.92 7.89 -5.86
N LEU A 27 0.13 7.46 -4.87
CA LEU A 27 -0.21 6.05 -4.75
C LEU A 27 -1.34 5.68 -5.71
N ARG A 28 -1.10 4.73 -6.62
CA ARG A 28 -2.15 4.19 -7.51
C ARG A 28 -2.79 2.94 -6.94
N HIS A 29 -1.97 1.97 -6.50
CA HIS A 29 -2.44 0.71 -5.92
C HIS A 29 -1.62 0.28 -4.72
N VAL A 30 -2.29 -0.36 -3.77
CA VAL A 30 -1.63 -1.24 -2.78
C VAL A 30 -2.01 -2.67 -3.13
N LYS A 31 -1.01 -3.53 -3.26
CA LYS A 31 -1.21 -4.97 -3.39
C LYS A 31 -0.72 -5.64 -2.13
N VAL A 32 -1.40 -6.72 -1.75
CA VAL A 32 -1.02 -7.59 -0.64
C VAL A 32 -0.71 -8.97 -1.20
N SER A 33 0.34 -9.59 -0.69
CA SER A 33 0.79 -10.91 -1.10
C SER A 33 1.00 -11.81 0.10
N ARG A 34 0.60 -13.07 -0.02
CA ARG A 34 0.74 -14.10 1.02
C ARG A 34 1.27 -15.39 0.43
N ASP A 35 1.98 -16.14 1.26
CA ASP A 35 2.35 -17.51 0.92
C ASP A 35 1.17 -18.47 1.11
N LEU A 36 0.96 -19.29 0.10
CA LEU A 36 0.02 -20.40 0.14
C LEU A 36 0.72 -21.67 0.65
N PRO A 37 -0.03 -22.63 1.22
CA PRO A 37 0.53 -23.92 1.63
C PRO A 37 1.26 -24.68 0.52
N SER A 38 0.95 -24.39 -0.75
CA SER A 38 1.62 -24.95 -1.93
C SER A 38 3.01 -24.35 -2.21
N GLY A 39 3.47 -23.38 -1.41
CA GLY A 39 4.72 -22.65 -1.62
C GLY A 39 4.63 -21.53 -2.67
N ARG A 40 3.45 -21.32 -3.28
CA ARG A 40 3.20 -20.21 -4.20
C ARG A 40 2.83 -18.94 -3.45
N ARG A 41 3.20 -17.79 -3.98
CA ARG A 41 2.77 -16.48 -3.47
C ARG A 41 1.50 -16.01 -4.21
N SER A 42 0.42 -15.83 -3.47
CA SER A 42 -0.82 -15.23 -3.99
C SER A 42 -0.75 -13.73 -3.79
N THR A 43 -1.01 -12.94 -4.83
CA THR A 43 -1.03 -11.46 -4.77
C THR A 43 -2.40 -10.95 -5.20
N MET A 44 -2.96 -10.04 -4.42
CA MET A 44 -4.24 -9.38 -4.70
C MET A 44 -4.07 -7.86 -4.56
N THR A 45 -4.80 -7.09 -5.38
CA THR A 45 -4.94 -5.65 -5.15
C THR A 45 -5.80 -5.42 -3.91
N LEU A 46 -5.17 -4.90 -2.86
CA LEU A 46 -5.82 -4.56 -1.60
C LEU A 46 -6.60 -3.24 -1.72
N PHE A 47 -6.00 -2.25 -2.38
CA PHE A 47 -6.57 -0.92 -2.53
C PHE A 47 -6.23 -0.32 -3.89
N ARG A 48 -7.18 0.44 -4.44
CA ARG A 48 -7.01 1.26 -5.64
C ARG A 48 -7.38 2.69 -5.31
N ASN A 49 -6.46 3.62 -5.55
CA ASN A 49 -6.77 5.03 -5.49
C ASN A 49 -7.84 5.35 -6.55
N PRO A 50 -9.00 5.93 -6.16
CA PRO A 50 -10.07 6.26 -7.08
C PRO A 50 -9.68 7.36 -8.09
N GLN A 51 -8.65 8.15 -7.79
CA GLN A 51 -8.12 9.12 -8.75
C GLN A 51 -7.43 8.39 -9.90
N GLU A 52 -7.73 8.81 -11.12
CA GLU A 52 -7.04 8.34 -12.32
C GLU A 52 -5.78 9.17 -12.61
N ARG A 53 -5.81 10.45 -12.23
CA ARG A 53 -4.72 11.41 -12.42
C ARG A 53 -4.26 11.96 -11.07
N GLY A 54 -2.99 12.33 -10.97
CA GLY A 54 -2.53 13.19 -9.88
C GLY A 54 -3.23 14.53 -9.94
N GLU A 55 -3.65 15.08 -8.80
CA GLU A 55 -4.21 16.44 -8.73
C GLU A 55 -3.10 17.50 -8.68
N GLY A 56 -1.85 17.06 -8.59
CA GLY A 56 -0.64 17.85 -8.70
C GLY A 56 0.58 16.94 -8.74
N GLU A 57 1.76 17.55 -8.80
CA GLU A 57 3.01 16.81 -8.63
C GLU A 57 3.12 16.23 -7.21
N PRO A 58 3.58 14.97 -7.06
CA PRO A 58 3.98 14.44 -5.76
C PRO A 58 4.92 15.41 -5.05
N GLY A 59 4.79 15.53 -3.72
CA GLY A 59 5.78 16.27 -2.95
C GLY A 59 7.11 15.52 -2.86
N ASP A 60 8.17 16.21 -2.42
CA ASP A 60 9.50 15.61 -2.15
C ASP A 60 9.48 14.46 -1.13
N GLN A 61 8.38 14.36 -0.38
CA GLN A 61 8.11 13.31 0.57
C GLN A 61 6.70 12.76 0.37
N VAL A 62 6.61 11.45 0.29
CA VAL A 62 5.35 10.71 0.26
C VAL A 62 5.27 9.74 1.42
N ARG A 63 4.07 9.58 1.98
CA ARG A 63 3.83 8.73 3.15
C ARG A 63 2.61 7.87 2.94
N THR A 64 2.78 6.57 3.16
CA THR A 64 1.68 5.62 3.18
C THR A 64 1.73 4.81 4.47
N ARG A 65 0.60 4.71 5.17
CA ARG A 65 0.43 3.87 6.36
C ARG A 65 -0.63 2.81 6.08
N ILE A 66 -0.33 1.57 6.45
CA ILE A 66 -1.20 0.41 6.28
C ILE A 66 -1.41 -0.21 7.66
N THR A 67 -2.67 -0.36 8.07
CA THR A 67 -3.02 -0.95 9.35
C THR A 67 -4.02 -2.09 9.19
N CYS A 68 -3.84 -3.16 9.96
CA CYS A 68 -4.80 -4.26 10.12
C CYS A 68 -4.72 -4.76 11.56
N ALA A 69 -5.69 -4.34 12.37
CA ALA A 69 -5.71 -4.65 13.80
C ALA A 69 -5.82 -6.16 14.07
N GLU A 70 -6.59 -6.88 13.26
CA GLU A 70 -6.83 -8.32 13.38
C GLU A 70 -5.55 -9.15 13.28
N GLN A 71 -4.53 -8.62 12.61
CA GLN A 71 -3.23 -9.27 12.41
C GLN A 71 -2.07 -8.51 13.06
N GLY A 72 -2.34 -7.46 13.82
CA GLY A 72 -1.31 -6.62 14.45
C GLY A 72 -0.42 -5.88 13.45
N VAL A 73 -0.90 -5.61 12.23
CA VAL A 73 -0.16 -4.82 11.24
C VAL A 73 -0.37 -3.34 11.54
N ASP A 74 0.72 -2.62 11.75
CA ASP A 74 0.79 -1.16 11.73
C ASP A 74 2.12 -0.75 11.08
N LEU A 75 2.08 -0.55 9.76
CA LEU A 75 3.24 -0.26 8.93
C LEU A 75 3.12 1.15 8.38
N GLU A 76 4.14 1.97 8.59
CA GLU A 76 4.28 3.27 7.92
C GLU A 76 5.52 3.28 7.02
N VAL A 77 5.32 3.68 5.77
CA VAL A 77 6.37 3.86 4.77
C VAL A 77 6.45 5.34 4.44
N VAL A 78 7.63 5.92 4.70
CA VAL A 78 7.96 7.29 4.32
C VAL A 78 9.08 7.23 3.29
N VAL A 79 8.82 7.75 2.09
CA VAL A 79 9.84 7.87 1.06
C VAL A 79 10.10 9.35 0.81
N ARG A 80 11.37 9.73 0.90
CA ARG A 80 11.86 11.03 0.45
C ARG A 80 12.63 10.81 -0.83
N CYS A 81 12.13 11.37 -1.92
CA CYS A 81 12.75 11.19 -3.23
C CYS A 81 12.61 12.49 -4.01
N CYS A 82 13.76 13.07 -4.35
CA CYS A 82 13.79 14.24 -5.21
C CYS A 82 13.29 13.86 -6.61
N ARG A 83 12.50 14.73 -7.26
CA ARG A 83 12.00 14.54 -8.64
C ARG A 83 10.97 13.40 -8.81
N ASN A 84 10.13 13.16 -7.81
CA ASN A 84 8.88 12.39 -7.96
C ASN A 84 9.04 10.98 -8.57
N SER A 85 10.18 10.31 -8.32
CA SER A 85 10.58 9.10 -9.06
C SER A 85 10.20 7.77 -8.36
N VAL A 86 9.31 7.79 -7.37
CA VAL A 86 8.98 6.59 -6.59
C VAL A 86 7.95 5.74 -7.34
N SER A 87 8.43 4.87 -8.23
CA SER A 87 7.57 4.00 -9.02
C SER A 87 6.97 2.84 -8.19
N ARG A 88 7.75 2.28 -7.26
CA ARG A 88 7.37 1.08 -6.50
C ARG A 88 8.11 0.96 -5.17
N VAL A 89 7.39 0.52 -4.15
CA VAL A 89 7.96 0.06 -2.86
C VAL A 89 7.44 -1.33 -2.54
N VAL A 90 8.32 -2.22 -2.09
CA VAL A 90 7.96 -3.56 -1.61
C VAL A 90 8.39 -3.67 -0.16
N VAL A 91 7.45 -4.01 0.72
CA VAL A 91 7.70 -4.26 2.13
C VAL A 91 7.25 -5.68 2.45
N THR A 92 8.03 -6.38 3.27
CA THR A 92 7.72 -7.73 3.69
C THR A 92 7.74 -7.81 5.20
N CYS A 93 6.64 -8.27 5.79
CA CYS A 93 6.44 -8.37 7.22
C CYS A 93 6.18 -9.82 7.61
N ARG A 94 6.60 -10.21 8.83
CA ARG A 94 6.11 -11.43 9.47
C ARG A 94 4.96 -11.06 10.40
N VAL A 95 3.83 -11.72 10.22
CA VAL A 95 2.62 -11.49 11.01
C VAL A 95 2.16 -12.79 11.64
N PRO A 96 1.48 -12.76 12.79
CA PRO A 96 0.82 -13.95 13.33
C PRO A 96 -0.12 -14.55 12.28
N ARG A 97 -0.04 -15.87 12.11
CA ARG A 97 -1.00 -16.60 11.29
C ARG A 97 -2.34 -16.63 12.01
N VAL A 98 -3.42 -16.27 11.31
CA VAL A 98 -4.78 -16.35 11.86
C VAL A 98 -5.70 -17.03 10.83
N PRO A 99 -6.45 -18.09 11.21
CA PRO A 99 -6.37 -18.84 12.47
C PRO A 99 -5.16 -19.79 12.52
N GLY A 100 -4.68 -20.09 13.73
CA GLY A 100 -3.67 -21.12 13.99
C GLY A 100 -2.36 -20.60 14.58
N PRO A 101 -1.47 -21.50 15.03
CA PRO A 101 -0.18 -21.11 15.58
C PRO A 101 0.82 -20.76 14.47
N GLY A 102 1.80 -19.92 14.82
CA GLY A 102 2.95 -19.58 13.97
C GLY A 102 2.86 -18.20 13.32
N GLU A 103 3.86 -17.89 12.49
CA GLU A 103 3.93 -16.66 11.70
C GLU A 103 3.76 -16.98 10.22
N GLU A 104 3.31 -15.99 9.45
CA GLU A 104 3.34 -16.03 7.99
C GLU A 104 3.97 -14.75 7.43
N GLU A 105 4.52 -14.87 6.23
CA GLU A 105 5.06 -13.73 5.51
C GLU A 105 3.96 -13.01 4.72
N LEU A 106 3.86 -11.71 4.94
CA LEU A 106 2.92 -10.80 4.29
C LEU A 106 3.71 -9.75 3.53
N GLY A 107 3.56 -9.71 2.21
CA GLY A 107 4.18 -8.71 1.36
C GLY A 107 3.19 -7.61 0.99
N PHE A 108 3.60 -6.35 1.08
CA PHE A 108 2.89 -5.21 0.55
C PHE A 108 3.67 -4.61 -0.62
N VAL A 109 2.96 -4.33 -1.71
CA VAL A 109 3.53 -3.60 -2.85
C VAL A 109 2.74 -2.31 -3.01
N LEU A 110 3.43 -1.19 -2.89
CA LEU A 110 2.91 0.14 -3.14
C LEU A 110 3.39 0.56 -4.52
N GLU A 111 2.47 0.89 -5.42
CA GLU A 111 2.80 1.26 -6.79
C GLU A 111 2.23 2.63 -7.14
N ASP A 112 3.03 3.37 -7.90
CA ASP A 112 2.61 4.52 -8.70
C ASP A 112 1.88 4.02 -9.97
N GLY A 113 1.55 4.93 -10.89
CA GLY A 113 0.79 4.70 -12.11
C GLY A 113 -0.43 5.64 -12.19
N LEU A 114 -0.36 6.81 -11.55
CA LEU A 114 -1.29 7.89 -11.83
C LEU A 114 -0.84 8.61 -13.09
N ASP A 115 -1.80 8.95 -13.94
CA ASP A 115 -1.53 9.82 -15.08
C ASP A 115 -1.09 11.21 -14.57
N PRO A 116 -0.22 11.92 -15.32
CA PRO A 116 0.20 13.25 -14.95
C PRO A 116 -1.00 14.20 -14.82
N PRO A 117 -0.89 15.24 -13.97
CA PRO A 117 -1.94 16.25 -13.81
C PRO A 117 -2.30 16.87 -15.16
N ALA A 118 -3.58 17.25 -15.32
CA ALA A 118 -4.07 17.82 -16.59
C ALA A 118 -3.37 19.13 -17.00
N ASP A 119 -2.78 19.83 -16.03
CA ASP A 119 -2.11 21.13 -16.21
C ASP A 119 -0.56 21.04 -16.08
N ALA A 120 0.03 19.84 -16.19
CA ALA A 120 1.48 19.62 -16.13
C ALA A 120 2.18 19.78 -17.49
#